data_AF-A0A016TF53-F1
#
_entry.id   AF-A0A016TF53-F1
#
_cell.length_a   1.000
_cell.length_b   1.000
_cell.length_c   1.000
_cell.angle_alpha   90.00
_cell.angle_beta   90.00
_cell.angle_gamma   90.00
#
_symmetry.space_group_name_H-M   'P 1'
#
loop_
_entity.id
_entity.type
_entity.pdbx_description
1 polymer ?
#
loop_
_entity_poly.entity_id
_entity_poly.type
_entity_poly.pdbx_seq_one_letter_code
_entity_poly.pdbx_strand_id
1 'polypeptide(L)'
;MTVTVHIIPKQQDDKLIRSVRSPFSVWDFDNSITLNMSTGPKLFNPYHYFGTPYMWARGFPVSRLQNHTNEHDELCLCHKMRSAAVQQGLVQKHLDVDVIFRLLHADKKNEEKFNEIAPPIVLQAGTYSPFNSRNTLFHRTAFFTLFLPITVTFEFPGDLYRKVDAMLEFLDGWECEHDEIAGCVVSLAEEFRERNFWGSADVEAIIQWISDLKKIGYQFPQRVDRDPYDISKNGTIRGQNCRRVSLKFGAFSKNSMTEKLLRKLNALGDIADWCAEANYTEHFPSIIRPFNYINLTEEEMQVGYYAYYCLAKVKEMKLGRVKGYFVMADDTTFNFWNGVNPELVMHPSGDTFHHSGVWWNRPSGFTAAVKTLELFEQTYKDDPSVQAIWRQYKKGLRKKNERRNASHVLIDRDGWSVADLYYIPSSGLDYFAGLMEIFFEAGLFHEIAFTKYLHSVPYESARFDYLNGTGGRGAWHERYNADLMMMHPIKLSFFGNLTERRRLCDSVLKTFSDKLLTTTTSDSNENSTE
;
A
#
# COMPACT_ATOMS: atom_id res chain seq x y z
N MET A 1 27.79 6.73 7.67
CA MET A 1 27.85 6.26 6.25
C MET A 1 26.68 5.31 6.00
N THR A 2 25.65 5.73 5.27
CA THR A 2 24.42 4.96 5.10
C THR A 2 24.23 4.57 3.64
N VAL A 3 23.96 3.28 3.39
CA VAL A 3 23.62 2.79 2.05
C VAL A 3 22.15 2.46 2.03
N THR A 4 21.43 3.10 1.11
CA THR A 4 20.00 2.82 0.90
C THR A 4 19.83 1.39 0.42
N VAL A 5 19.13 0.59 1.22
CA VAL A 5 18.73 -0.78 0.87
C VAL A 5 17.25 -0.78 0.48
N HIS A 6 16.92 -1.37 -0.67
CA HIS A 6 15.55 -1.62 -1.11
C HIS A 6 15.23 -3.10 -0.95
N ILE A 7 14.12 -3.43 -0.31
CA ILE A 7 13.73 -4.81 -0.02
C ILE A 7 12.46 -5.13 -0.81
N ILE A 8 12.55 -6.17 -1.65
CA ILE A 8 11.51 -6.55 -2.61
C ILE A 8 10.95 -7.94 -2.26
N PRO A 9 9.63 -8.13 -2.23
CA PRO A 9 9.02 -9.44 -2.10
C PRO A 9 9.02 -10.16 -3.46
N LYS A 10 10.19 -10.58 -3.97
CA LYS A 10 10.24 -11.33 -5.24
C LYS A 10 10.52 -12.81 -5.03
N GLN A 11 9.52 -13.61 -5.36
CA GLN A 11 9.54 -15.08 -5.40
C GLN A 11 10.60 -15.58 -6.40
N GLN A 12 11.49 -16.45 -5.94
CA GLN A 12 12.46 -17.12 -6.80
C GLN A 12 11.85 -18.43 -7.31
N ASP A 13 11.37 -18.43 -8.55
CA ASP A 13 11.32 -19.63 -9.38
C ASP A 13 12.61 -19.68 -10.20
N ASP A 14 13.41 -20.73 -10.03
CA ASP A 14 14.71 -20.96 -10.69
C ASP A 14 14.67 -20.91 -12.23
N LYS A 15 13.49 -20.80 -12.84
CA LYS A 15 13.30 -20.72 -14.30
C LYS A 15 13.44 -19.30 -14.87
N LEU A 16 13.34 -18.23 -14.08
CA LEU A 16 13.28 -16.86 -14.63
C LEU A 16 14.63 -16.30 -15.11
N ILE A 17 15.75 -16.78 -14.56
CA ILE A 17 17.10 -16.30 -14.94
C ILE A 17 17.45 -16.67 -16.39
N ARG A 18 16.81 -17.69 -16.97
CA ARG A 18 17.13 -18.18 -18.32
C ARG A 18 16.41 -17.46 -19.48
N SER A 19 15.44 -16.57 -19.20
CA SER A 19 14.62 -15.95 -20.27
C SER A 19 14.82 -14.43 -20.46
N VAL A 20 15.63 -13.77 -19.63
CA VAL A 20 15.85 -12.33 -19.76
C VAL A 20 16.91 -12.06 -20.85
N ARG A 21 16.45 -11.69 -22.05
CA ARG A 21 17.29 -11.30 -23.22
C ARG A 21 18.02 -9.95 -23.06
N SER A 22 18.13 -9.40 -21.86
CA SER A 22 18.95 -8.23 -21.55
C SER A 22 19.33 -8.27 -20.07
N PRO A 23 20.58 -8.61 -19.71
CA PRO A 23 21.04 -8.62 -18.32
C PRO A 23 21.06 -7.23 -17.65
N PHE A 24 20.73 -6.18 -18.41
CA PHE A 24 20.79 -4.77 -18.03
C PHE A 24 19.42 -4.12 -17.87
N SER A 25 18.31 -4.87 -17.85
CA SER A 25 17.07 -4.32 -17.29
C SER A 25 17.25 -4.21 -15.77
N VAL A 26 17.89 -3.12 -15.35
CA VAL A 26 17.66 -2.50 -14.05
C VAL A 26 16.16 -2.61 -13.78
N TRP A 27 15.77 -3.15 -12.63
CA TRP A 27 14.37 -3.09 -12.23
C TRP A 27 13.98 -1.60 -12.23
N ASP A 28 13.22 -1.18 -13.24
CA ASP A 28 12.78 0.21 -13.41
C ASP A 28 11.89 0.57 -12.20
N PHE A 29 12.31 1.56 -11.42
CA PHE A 29 11.61 1.97 -10.20
C PHE A 29 11.33 3.47 -10.21
N ASP A 30 10.43 3.89 -11.09
CA ASP A 30 9.57 5.00 -10.74
C ASP A 30 8.60 4.54 -9.63
N ASN A 31 8.57 5.30 -8.53
CA ASN A 31 7.64 5.19 -7.41
C ASN A 31 7.86 3.96 -6.45
N SER A 32 8.50 4.17 -5.30
CA SER A 32 8.67 3.16 -4.22
C SER A 32 8.17 3.71 -2.88
N ILE A 33 7.74 2.83 -1.96
CA ILE A 33 7.34 3.22 -0.60
C ILE A 33 8.59 3.33 0.28
N THR A 34 8.70 4.40 1.05
CA THR A 34 9.77 4.62 2.02
C THR A 34 9.29 4.42 3.45
N LEU A 35 10.24 4.23 4.34
CA LEU A 35 10.02 4.52 5.75
C LEU A 35 10.19 6.03 5.97
N ASN A 36 9.34 6.65 6.81
CA ASN A 36 9.70 7.91 7.44
C ASN A 36 9.20 8.05 8.86
N MET A 37 10.14 8.58 9.65
CA MET A 37 10.06 9.11 11.01
C MET A 37 10.68 8.13 12.01
N SER A 38 11.36 8.56 13.07
CA SER A 38 11.73 9.86 13.64
C SER A 38 13.19 9.76 14.13
N THR A 39 13.82 10.91 14.41
CA THR A 39 15.16 11.10 15.00
C THR A 39 15.78 9.88 15.72
N GLY A 40 16.92 9.39 15.19
CA GLY A 40 17.75 8.36 15.81
C GLY A 40 17.90 7.08 14.97
N PRO A 41 18.74 6.14 15.42
CA PRO A 41 18.99 4.88 14.75
C PRO A 41 17.74 4.01 14.88
N LYS A 42 17.26 3.45 13.77
CA LYS A 42 16.14 2.51 13.81
C LYS A 42 16.54 1.15 13.28
N LEU A 43 16.13 0.12 14.01
CA LEU A 43 16.27 -1.25 13.55
C LEU A 43 15.00 -1.62 12.78
N PHE A 44 15.15 -2.14 11.57
CA PHE A 44 14.03 -2.56 10.73
C PHE A 44 14.10 -4.06 10.45
N ASN A 45 13.00 -4.77 10.66
CA ASN A 45 12.88 -6.18 10.35
C ASN A 45 12.04 -6.39 9.07
N PRO A 46 12.65 -6.69 7.91
CA PRO A 46 11.90 -6.86 6.67
C PRO A 46 10.92 -8.03 6.73
N TYR A 47 11.28 -9.12 7.40
CA TYR A 47 10.41 -10.29 7.55
C TYR A 47 9.10 -9.92 8.26
N HIS A 48 9.17 -9.09 9.31
CA HIS A 48 7.98 -8.59 9.99
C HIS A 48 7.09 -7.79 9.03
N TYR A 49 7.67 -6.86 8.28
CA TYR A 49 6.92 -6.03 7.32
C TYR A 49 6.20 -6.88 6.26
N PHE A 50 6.87 -7.90 5.73
CA PHE A 50 6.33 -8.81 4.72
C PHE A 50 5.48 -9.95 5.31
N GLY A 51 4.95 -9.77 6.52
CA GLY A 51 3.88 -10.61 7.07
C GLY A 51 4.31 -11.77 7.96
N THR A 52 5.61 -11.89 8.27
CA THR A 52 6.15 -12.95 9.14
C THR A 52 6.81 -12.32 10.38
N PRO A 53 6.03 -11.82 11.36
CA PRO A 53 6.54 -11.06 12.52
C PRO A 53 7.44 -11.86 13.47
N TYR A 54 7.38 -13.19 13.40
CA TYR A 54 8.18 -14.10 14.21
C TYR A 54 9.53 -14.47 13.56
N MET A 55 9.75 -14.09 12.30
CA MET A 55 11.00 -14.32 11.56
C MET A 55 11.91 -13.09 11.63
N TRP A 56 13.23 -13.31 11.56
CA TRP A 56 14.22 -12.24 11.47
C TRP A 56 15.43 -12.67 10.64
N ALA A 57 16.12 -11.68 10.06
CA ALA A 57 17.34 -11.87 9.31
C ALA A 57 18.50 -12.33 10.21
N ARG A 58 19.44 -13.10 9.67
CA ARG A 58 20.71 -13.38 10.37
C ARG A 58 21.43 -12.07 10.70
N GLY A 59 21.91 -11.94 11.94
CA GLY A 59 22.55 -10.71 12.42
C GLY A 59 21.58 -9.67 12.96
N PHE A 60 20.28 -9.98 13.06
CA PHE A 60 19.35 -9.15 13.82
C PHE A 60 19.66 -9.27 15.34
N PRO A 61 19.72 -8.15 16.09
CA PRO A 61 19.99 -8.17 17.52
C PRO A 61 18.99 -9.03 18.31
N VAL A 62 19.46 -10.12 18.90
CA VAL A 62 18.62 -11.08 19.64
C VAL A 62 17.98 -10.43 20.88
N SER A 63 18.71 -9.52 21.53
CA SER A 63 18.26 -8.73 22.68
C SER A 63 17.00 -7.90 22.38
N ARG A 64 16.78 -7.53 21.11
CA ARG A 64 15.68 -6.65 20.68
C ARG A 64 14.47 -7.43 20.15
N LEU A 65 14.58 -8.74 19.91
CA LEU A 65 13.53 -9.53 19.23
C LEU A 65 12.17 -9.53 19.92
N GLN A 66 12.12 -9.72 21.25
CA GLN A 66 10.85 -9.93 21.96
C GLN A 66 9.91 -8.72 21.91
N ASN A 67 10.47 -7.50 21.89
CA ASN A 67 9.72 -6.26 21.88
C ASN A 67 9.82 -5.51 20.53
N HIS A 68 10.44 -6.13 19.52
CA HIS A 68 10.67 -5.47 18.23
C HIS A 68 9.35 -5.26 17.49
N THR A 69 9.04 -4.00 17.20
CA THR A 69 8.02 -3.64 16.23
C THR A 69 8.65 -2.72 15.20
N ASN A 70 8.23 -2.82 13.94
CA ASN A 70 8.68 -1.90 12.89
C ASN A 70 8.02 -0.50 13.00
N GLU A 71 7.57 -0.09 14.19
CA GLU A 71 6.96 1.22 14.48
C GLU A 71 6.02 1.72 13.35
N HIS A 72 4.93 0.97 13.09
CA HIS A 72 4.06 1.10 11.90
C HIS A 72 3.46 2.49 11.59
N ASP A 73 3.54 3.44 12.52
CA ASP A 73 2.99 4.80 12.35
C ASP A 73 3.99 5.76 11.65
N GLU A 74 5.13 5.22 11.21
CA GLU A 74 6.25 5.93 10.59
C GLU A 74 6.61 5.37 9.19
N LEU A 75 5.62 4.84 8.46
CA LEU A 75 5.82 4.53 7.04
C LEU A 75 5.45 5.75 6.19
N CYS A 76 6.17 6.00 5.10
CA CYS A 76 5.83 7.03 4.12
C CYS A 76 5.71 6.52 2.68
N LEU A 77 4.61 6.85 2.01
CA LEU A 77 4.45 6.64 0.57
C LEU A 77 5.13 7.78 -0.17
N CYS A 78 6.08 7.49 -1.06
CA CYS A 78 6.74 8.49 -1.89
C CYS A 78 6.45 8.30 -3.38
N HIS A 79 6.17 9.39 -4.08
CA HIS A 79 5.94 9.40 -5.52
C HIS A 79 7.24 9.23 -6.32
N LYS A 80 8.33 9.89 -5.90
CA LYS A 80 9.66 9.78 -6.48
C LYS A 80 10.67 9.41 -5.42
N MET A 81 11.54 8.45 -5.72
CA MET A 81 12.62 8.05 -4.83
C MET A 81 13.87 7.77 -5.64
N ARG A 82 15.04 7.99 -5.01
CA ARG A 82 16.29 7.50 -5.58
C ARG A 82 16.26 5.98 -5.68
N SER A 83 16.81 5.44 -6.76
CA SER A 83 17.10 4.02 -6.86
C SER A 83 18.04 3.63 -5.72
N ALA A 84 17.65 2.64 -4.91
CA ALA A 84 18.50 2.15 -3.85
C ALA A 84 19.78 1.53 -4.41
N ALA A 85 20.90 1.80 -3.75
CA ALA A 85 22.21 1.34 -4.19
C ALA A 85 22.41 -0.16 -3.92
N VAL A 86 21.69 -0.72 -2.94
CA VAL A 86 21.59 -2.16 -2.69
C VAL A 86 20.12 -2.56 -2.75
N GLN A 87 19.82 -3.66 -3.43
CA GLN A 87 18.46 -4.17 -3.56
C GLN A 87 18.44 -5.64 -3.17
N GLN A 88 17.70 -6.00 -2.12
CA GLN A 88 17.55 -7.37 -1.67
C GLN A 88 16.14 -7.88 -2.02
N GLY A 89 16.06 -9.00 -2.74
CA GLY A 89 14.83 -9.78 -2.83
C GLY A 89 14.73 -10.77 -1.67
N LEU A 90 13.57 -10.87 -1.03
CA LEU A 90 13.36 -11.89 0.00
C LEU A 90 13.32 -13.29 -0.61
N VAL A 91 14.09 -14.21 -0.05
CA VAL A 91 14.09 -15.62 -0.45
C VAL A 91 13.19 -16.41 0.50
N GLN A 92 12.30 -17.21 -0.08
CA GLN A 92 11.38 -18.06 0.68
C GLN A 92 12.12 -19.27 1.26
N LYS A 93 11.63 -19.81 2.39
CA LYS A 93 12.21 -20.92 3.19
C LYS A 93 13.34 -20.51 4.15
N HIS A 94 13.70 -21.44 5.05
CA HIS A 94 14.63 -21.25 6.16
C HIS A 94 16.10 -21.00 5.81
N LEU A 95 16.44 -20.81 4.53
CA LEU A 95 17.84 -20.68 4.12
C LEU A 95 18.48 -19.36 4.55
N ASP A 96 17.65 -18.34 4.76
CA ASP A 96 18.09 -16.96 4.99
C ASP A 96 17.69 -16.40 6.37
N VAL A 97 17.11 -17.25 7.22
CA VAL A 97 16.75 -16.96 8.60
C VAL A 97 17.81 -17.43 9.59
N ASP A 98 17.73 -16.86 10.78
CA ASP A 98 18.63 -17.13 11.89
C ASP A 98 18.75 -18.62 12.25
N VAL A 99 19.91 -19.04 12.78
CA VAL A 99 20.11 -20.42 13.25
C VAL A 99 19.22 -20.73 14.45
N ILE A 100 18.99 -19.77 15.35
CA ILE A 100 18.09 -19.90 16.49
C ILE A 100 16.66 -20.09 15.99
N PHE A 101 16.25 -19.34 14.97
CA PHE A 101 14.94 -19.50 14.35
C PHE A 101 14.75 -20.91 13.80
N ARG A 102 15.74 -21.41 13.04
CA ARG A 102 15.75 -22.77 12.49
C ARG A 102 15.63 -23.84 13.58
N LEU A 103 16.37 -23.69 14.68
CA LEU A 103 16.31 -24.63 15.81
C LEU A 103 14.92 -24.62 16.47
N LEU A 104 14.32 -23.45 16.68
CA LEU A 104 12.99 -23.32 17.29
C LEU A 104 11.84 -23.81 16.40
N HIS A 105 12.06 -23.93 15.08
CA HIS A 105 11.02 -24.25 14.09
C HIS A 105 11.31 -25.52 13.28
N ALA A 106 12.33 -26.31 13.66
CA ALA A 106 12.80 -27.49 12.92
C ALA A 106 11.70 -28.52 12.62
N ASP A 107 10.70 -28.66 13.50
CA ASP A 107 9.63 -29.64 13.38
C ASP A 107 8.33 -29.08 12.74
N LYS A 108 8.28 -27.77 12.43
CA LYS A 108 7.08 -27.15 11.85
C LYS A 108 7.12 -27.25 10.32
N LYS A 109 6.25 -28.08 9.74
CA LYS A 109 5.99 -28.20 8.28
C LYS A 109 5.32 -26.95 7.65
N ASN A 110 5.39 -25.78 8.26
CA ASN A 110 4.73 -24.60 7.72
C ASN A 110 5.58 -24.00 6.60
N GLU A 111 5.03 -23.97 5.38
CA GLU A 111 5.58 -23.14 4.30
C GLU A 111 5.38 -21.67 4.67
N GLU A 112 6.39 -21.05 5.27
CA GLU A 112 6.38 -19.62 5.57
C GLU A 112 6.34 -18.84 4.25
N LYS A 113 5.24 -18.10 4.02
CA LYS A 113 5.06 -17.27 2.82
C LYS A 113 5.02 -15.79 3.20
N PHE A 114 5.77 -15.00 2.46
CA PHE A 114 5.70 -13.55 2.56
C PHE A 114 4.42 -13.04 1.91
N ASN A 115 3.90 -11.93 2.43
CA ASN A 115 2.74 -11.27 1.89
C ASN A 115 3.07 -10.67 0.52
N GLU A 116 2.38 -11.15 -0.51
CA GLU A 116 2.64 -10.77 -1.90
C GLU A 116 1.91 -9.47 -2.31
N ILE A 117 1.03 -8.98 -1.44
CA ILE A 117 0.32 -7.70 -1.57
C ILE A 117 1.19 -6.57 -1.00
N ALA A 118 2.05 -6.88 -0.03
CA ALA A 118 2.94 -5.92 0.58
C ALA A 118 3.85 -5.26 -0.49
N PRO A 119 3.91 -3.93 -0.54
CA PRO A 119 4.72 -3.25 -1.53
C PRO A 119 6.22 -3.29 -1.16
N PRO A 120 7.13 -3.05 -2.11
CA PRO A 120 8.56 -2.90 -1.80
C PRO A 120 8.83 -1.73 -0.85
N ILE A 121 9.90 -1.84 -0.05
CA ILE A 121 10.26 -0.82 0.94
C ILE A 121 11.70 -0.34 0.77
N VAL A 122 11.91 0.98 0.82
CA VAL A 122 13.23 1.63 0.82
C VAL A 122 13.56 2.11 2.24
N LEU A 123 14.75 1.75 2.73
CA LEU A 123 15.24 2.21 4.04
C LEU A 123 15.86 3.60 3.93
N GLN A 124 15.44 4.52 4.81
CA GLN A 124 16.04 5.86 4.92
C GLN A 124 17.43 5.78 5.56
N ALA A 125 18.27 6.79 5.31
CA ALA A 125 19.51 6.98 6.08
C ALA A 125 19.23 6.99 7.59
N GLY A 126 20.06 6.28 8.36
CA GLY A 126 19.87 6.09 9.82
C GLY A 126 19.01 4.87 10.18
N THR A 127 18.44 4.17 9.20
CA THR A 127 17.76 2.89 9.42
C THR A 127 18.70 1.72 9.12
N TYR A 128 18.82 0.81 10.07
CA TYR A 128 19.61 -0.41 10.00
C TYR A 128 18.71 -1.62 9.79
N SER A 129 19.04 -2.43 8.80
CA SER A 129 18.42 -3.74 8.60
C SER A 129 19.52 -4.71 8.19
N PRO A 130 19.70 -5.84 8.89
CA PRO A 130 20.51 -6.93 8.37
C PRO A 130 19.88 -7.44 7.06
N PHE A 131 20.72 -7.78 6.09
CA PHE A 131 20.32 -8.36 4.83
C PHE A 131 21.28 -9.50 4.44
N ASN A 132 20.84 -10.38 3.55
CA ASN A 132 21.62 -11.52 3.05
C ASN A 132 22.24 -11.16 1.68
N SER A 133 23.40 -11.71 1.35
CA SER A 133 24.01 -11.58 0.03
C SER A 133 23.27 -12.36 -1.07
N ARG A 134 22.45 -13.36 -0.71
CA ARG A 134 21.58 -14.06 -1.65
C ARG A 134 20.45 -13.17 -2.15
N ASN A 135 20.14 -13.30 -3.44
CA ASN A 135 19.11 -12.51 -4.13
C ASN A 135 19.29 -10.99 -3.93
N THR A 136 20.54 -10.54 -3.83
CA THR A 136 20.89 -9.13 -3.63
C THR A 136 21.65 -8.59 -4.82
N LEU A 137 21.19 -7.45 -5.33
CA LEU A 137 21.80 -6.69 -6.41
C LEU A 137 22.49 -5.46 -5.84
N PHE A 138 23.75 -5.27 -6.20
CA PHE A 138 24.53 -4.09 -5.85
C PHE A 138 24.67 -3.21 -7.09
N HIS A 139 24.17 -1.99 -7.01
CA HIS A 139 24.42 -0.99 -8.03
C HIS A 139 25.89 -0.57 -8.00
N ARG A 140 26.42 -0.09 -9.13
CA ARG A 140 27.82 0.35 -9.24
C ARG A 140 28.19 1.28 -8.09
N THR A 141 27.33 2.23 -7.74
CA THR A 141 27.54 3.20 -6.64
C THR A 141 27.72 2.59 -5.25
N ALA A 142 27.48 1.30 -5.04
CA ALA A 142 27.69 0.59 -3.78
C ALA A 142 28.94 -0.30 -3.77
N PHE A 143 29.76 -0.36 -4.82
CA PHE A 143 30.85 -1.36 -4.88
C PHE A 143 31.89 -1.23 -3.75
N PHE A 144 32.08 -0.04 -3.19
CA PHE A 144 32.94 0.14 -2.02
C PHE A 144 32.47 -0.62 -0.78
N THR A 145 31.21 -1.09 -0.72
CA THR A 145 30.70 -1.92 0.40
C THR A 145 30.79 -3.42 0.16
N LEU A 146 31.28 -3.88 -1.00
CA LEU A 146 31.38 -5.31 -1.34
C LEU A 146 32.51 -6.06 -0.61
N PHE A 147 32.95 -5.55 0.53
CA PHE A 147 33.97 -6.17 1.36
C PHE A 147 33.33 -7.09 2.41
N LEU A 148 33.89 -8.29 2.57
CA LEU A 148 33.57 -9.20 3.65
C LEU A 148 34.81 -9.36 4.54
N PRO A 149 34.69 -9.17 5.87
CA PRO A 149 35.83 -9.31 6.78
C PRO A 149 36.33 -10.76 6.77
N ILE A 150 37.65 -10.91 6.82
CA ILE A 150 38.38 -12.17 6.78
C ILE A 150 38.80 -12.67 8.17
N THR A 151 38.88 -11.78 9.17
CA THR A 151 39.24 -12.19 10.54
C THR A 151 38.05 -12.61 11.40
N VAL A 152 36.83 -12.34 10.95
CA VAL A 152 35.59 -12.73 11.64
C VAL A 152 35.28 -14.20 11.33
N THR A 153 35.40 -15.07 12.33
CA THR A 153 35.17 -16.50 12.15
C THR A 153 33.67 -16.84 12.23
N PHE A 154 33.18 -17.63 11.28
CA PHE A 154 31.79 -18.11 11.24
C PHE A 154 31.50 -19.26 12.23
N GLU A 155 32.52 -19.79 12.89
CA GLU A 155 32.46 -20.98 13.75
C GLU A 155 31.68 -20.75 15.05
N PHE A 156 31.59 -19.51 15.53
CA PHE A 156 30.78 -19.16 16.70
C PHE A 156 29.79 -18.05 16.36
N PRO A 157 28.57 -18.40 15.89
CA PRO A 157 27.50 -17.43 15.62
C PRO A 157 27.26 -16.48 16.81
N GLY A 158 27.48 -16.94 18.04
CA GLY A 158 27.34 -16.17 19.27
C GLY A 158 28.20 -14.91 19.36
N ASP A 159 29.37 -14.85 18.70
CA ASP A 159 30.22 -13.65 18.75
C ASP A 159 29.62 -12.49 17.95
N LEU A 160 29.06 -12.79 16.77
CA LEU A 160 28.32 -11.82 15.97
C LEU A 160 27.13 -11.25 16.77
N TYR A 161 26.30 -12.11 17.38
CA TYR A 161 25.12 -11.66 18.12
C TYR A 161 25.45 -10.81 19.35
N ARG A 162 26.59 -11.05 20.01
CA ARG A 162 27.03 -10.20 21.14
C ARG A 162 27.55 -8.84 20.69
N LYS A 163 28.12 -8.76 19.48
CA LYS A 163 28.74 -7.53 18.96
C LYS A 163 27.78 -6.62 18.21
N VAL A 164 26.69 -7.15 17.62
CA VAL A 164 25.77 -6.35 16.78
C VAL A 164 25.16 -5.17 17.54
N ASP A 165 24.73 -5.33 18.80
CA ASP A 165 24.18 -4.22 19.58
C ASP A 165 25.20 -3.09 19.74
N ALA A 166 26.44 -3.43 20.15
CA ALA A 166 27.53 -2.46 20.30
C ALA A 166 27.95 -1.82 18.97
N MET A 167 27.90 -2.57 17.86
CA MET A 167 28.14 -2.04 16.52
C MET A 167 27.07 -1.02 16.13
N LEU A 168 25.80 -1.30 16.37
CA LEU A 168 24.69 -0.39 16.05
C LEU A 168 24.77 0.90 16.87
N GLU A 169 25.06 0.81 18.17
CA GLU A 169 25.24 1.96 19.05
C GLU A 169 26.42 2.84 18.60
N PHE A 170 27.53 2.23 18.19
CA PHE A 170 28.67 2.97 17.66
C PHE A 170 28.34 3.64 16.32
N LEU A 171 27.76 2.90 15.37
CA LEU A 171 27.46 3.42 14.03
C LEU A 171 26.47 4.58 14.05
N ASP A 172 25.56 4.62 15.03
CA ASP A 172 24.60 5.70 15.18
C ASP A 172 25.25 7.04 15.56
N GLY A 173 26.22 7.01 16.47
CA GLY A 173 26.94 8.21 16.91
C GLY A 173 28.18 8.54 16.07
N TRP A 174 28.55 7.69 15.11
CA TRP A 174 29.78 7.86 14.35
C TRP A 174 29.63 8.78 13.15
N GLU A 175 30.46 9.81 13.10
CA GLU A 175 30.59 10.73 11.99
C GLU A 175 31.98 10.65 11.36
N CYS A 176 32.05 10.87 10.05
CA CYS A 176 33.29 10.84 9.30
C CYS A 176 33.82 12.25 9.07
N GLU A 177 35.11 12.47 9.35
CA GLU A 177 35.82 13.74 9.13
C GLU A 177 36.40 13.87 7.71
N HIS A 178 36.50 12.78 6.93
CA HIS A 178 37.08 12.81 5.58
C HIS A 178 36.09 13.26 4.50
N ASP A 179 36.48 14.18 3.62
CA ASP A 179 35.63 14.66 2.51
C ASP A 179 35.20 13.54 1.53
N GLU A 180 36.08 12.57 1.26
CA GLU A 180 35.81 11.45 0.37
C GLU A 180 35.24 10.24 1.12
N ILE A 181 34.21 9.59 0.54
CA ILE A 181 33.68 8.31 1.03
C ILE A 181 34.78 7.26 1.16
N ALA A 182 35.75 7.24 0.24
CA ALA A 182 36.89 6.34 0.31
C ALA A 182 37.67 6.46 1.63
N GLY A 183 37.90 7.70 2.10
CA GLY A 183 38.54 7.95 3.39
C GLY A 183 37.67 7.51 4.56
N CYS A 184 36.36 7.75 4.48
CA CYS A 184 35.40 7.29 5.50
C CYS A 184 35.37 5.77 5.66
N VAL A 185 35.47 5.00 4.58
CA VAL A 185 35.50 3.52 4.67
C VAL A 185 36.72 3.04 5.43
N VAL A 186 37.89 3.61 5.16
CA VAL A 186 39.14 3.24 5.82
C VAL A 186 39.10 3.65 7.29
N SER A 187 38.68 4.88 7.60
CA SER A 187 38.52 5.36 8.98
C SER A 187 37.52 4.50 9.76
N LEU A 188 36.40 4.11 9.17
CA LEU A 188 35.44 3.22 9.81
C LEU A 188 36.04 1.83 10.11
N ALA A 189 36.85 1.30 9.21
CA ALA A 189 37.53 0.01 9.41
C ALA A 189 38.52 0.06 10.58
N GLU A 190 39.25 1.17 10.73
CA GLU A 190 40.16 1.41 11.86
C GLU A 190 39.39 1.46 13.18
N GLU A 191 38.27 2.20 13.24
CA GLU A 191 37.41 2.26 14.43
C GLU A 191 36.83 0.88 14.81
N PHE A 192 36.47 0.08 13.81
CA PHE A 192 36.00 -1.29 13.98
C PHE A 192 37.11 -2.20 14.53
N ARG A 193 38.36 -2.00 14.10
CA ARG A 193 39.52 -2.70 14.67
C ARG A 193 39.74 -2.34 16.14
N GLU A 194 39.73 -1.06 16.46
CA GLU A 194 39.95 -0.58 17.85
C GLU A 194 38.90 -1.11 18.83
N ARG A 195 37.67 -1.32 18.34
CA ARG A 195 36.56 -1.91 19.12
C ARG A 195 36.51 -3.43 19.09
N ASN A 196 37.51 -4.09 18.50
CA ASN A 196 37.58 -5.55 18.34
C ASN A 196 36.37 -6.15 17.58
N PHE A 197 35.76 -5.35 16.71
CA PHE A 197 34.77 -5.84 15.75
C PHE A 197 35.48 -6.56 14.60
N TRP A 198 36.58 -6.00 14.12
CA TRP A 198 37.46 -6.52 13.08
C TRP A 198 38.91 -6.66 13.57
N GLY A 199 39.72 -7.40 12.84
CA GLY A 199 41.16 -7.55 13.09
C GLY A 199 42.00 -6.69 12.14
N SER A 200 43.30 -6.57 12.41
CA SER A 200 44.20 -5.73 11.59
C SER A 200 44.24 -6.13 10.12
N ALA A 201 44.13 -7.43 9.81
CA ALA A 201 44.10 -7.92 8.43
C ALA A 201 42.86 -7.46 7.65
N ASP A 202 41.73 -7.17 8.31
CA ASP A 202 40.54 -6.63 7.64
C ASP A 202 40.76 -5.18 7.19
N VAL A 203 41.44 -4.39 8.03
CA VAL A 203 41.79 -2.99 7.73
C VAL A 203 42.73 -2.93 6.53
N GLU A 204 43.79 -3.76 6.55
CA GLU A 204 44.72 -3.87 5.42
C GLU A 204 44.01 -4.26 4.12
N ALA A 205 43.09 -5.22 4.19
CA ALA A 205 42.31 -5.65 3.04
C ALA A 205 41.36 -4.55 2.51
N ILE A 206 40.75 -3.76 3.39
CA ILE A 206 39.93 -2.60 2.99
C ILE A 206 40.77 -1.52 2.31
N ILE A 207 41.95 -1.21 2.84
CA ILE A 207 42.87 -0.25 2.22
C ILE A 207 43.22 -0.70 0.79
N GLN A 208 43.50 -1.98 0.60
CA GLN A 208 43.76 -2.57 -0.72
C GLN A 208 42.52 -2.50 -1.63
N TRP A 209 41.34 -2.86 -1.12
CA TRP A 209 40.09 -2.81 -1.87
C TRP A 209 39.77 -1.40 -2.39
N ILE A 210 39.90 -0.39 -1.53
CA ILE A 210 39.68 1.02 -1.91
C ILE A 210 40.73 1.48 -2.93
N SER A 211 41.99 1.07 -2.78
CA SER A 211 43.06 1.35 -3.74
C SER A 211 42.75 0.76 -5.13
N ASP A 212 42.28 -0.49 -5.18
CA ASP A 212 41.95 -1.15 -6.43
C ASP A 212 40.73 -0.54 -7.12
N LEU A 213 39.70 -0.14 -6.36
CA LEU A 213 38.58 0.64 -6.89
C LEU A 213 39.06 1.96 -7.52
N LYS A 214 39.97 2.69 -6.86
CA LYS A 214 40.56 3.91 -7.42
C LYS A 214 41.31 3.64 -8.73
N LYS A 215 42.10 2.55 -8.80
CA LYS A 215 42.87 2.17 -10.01
C LYS A 215 41.98 1.88 -11.22
N ILE A 216 40.82 1.25 -11.01
CA ILE A 216 39.88 0.95 -12.12
C ILE A 216 38.97 2.14 -12.49
N GLY A 217 39.24 3.33 -11.96
CA GLY A 217 38.45 4.53 -12.23
C GLY A 217 37.05 4.49 -11.63
N TYR A 218 36.87 3.79 -10.51
CA TYR A 218 35.60 3.79 -9.78
C TYR A 218 35.28 5.19 -9.26
N GLN A 219 34.08 5.68 -9.59
CA GLN A 219 33.59 6.96 -9.12
C GLN A 219 32.87 6.76 -7.79
N PHE A 220 33.50 7.18 -6.70
CA PHE A 220 32.89 7.14 -5.37
C PHE A 220 31.72 8.13 -5.30
N PRO A 221 30.61 7.81 -4.61
CA PRO A 221 29.53 8.76 -4.43
C PRO A 221 29.98 9.99 -3.65
N GLN A 222 29.33 11.13 -3.92
CA GLN A 222 29.56 12.35 -3.14
C GLN A 222 28.86 12.26 -1.79
N ARG A 223 29.51 12.80 -0.75
CA ARG A 223 28.86 13.03 0.54
C ARG A 223 27.81 14.13 0.37
N VAL A 224 26.65 13.94 0.99
CA VAL A 224 25.57 14.94 1.03
C VAL A 224 25.17 15.16 2.49
N ASP A 225 25.04 16.42 2.90
CA ASP A 225 24.70 16.78 4.30
C ASP A 225 23.21 16.60 4.61
N ARG A 226 22.35 16.59 3.58
CA ARG A 226 20.92 16.29 3.68
C ARG A 226 20.48 15.41 2.53
N ASP A 227 19.63 14.44 2.83
CA ASP A 227 18.96 13.67 1.78
C ASP A 227 17.96 14.59 1.06
N PRO A 228 18.08 14.86 -0.25
CA PRO A 228 17.12 15.70 -0.97
C PRO A 228 15.72 15.09 -1.02
N TYR A 229 15.57 13.81 -0.64
CA TYR A 229 14.30 13.12 -0.48
C TYR A 229 13.81 13.10 0.98
N ASP A 230 14.43 13.89 1.86
CA ASP A 230 14.02 13.99 3.27
C ASP A 230 12.58 14.48 3.38
N ILE A 231 11.85 13.86 4.31
CA ILE A 231 10.40 13.83 4.23
C ILE A 231 9.84 14.95 5.09
N SER A 232 9.19 15.90 4.43
CA SER A 232 8.58 17.07 5.05
C SER A 232 7.64 16.68 6.19
N LYS A 233 7.77 17.39 7.32
CA LYS A 233 6.88 17.22 8.49
C LYS A 233 5.44 17.71 8.24
N ASN A 234 5.21 18.53 7.21
CA ASN A 234 3.91 19.13 6.90
C ASN A 234 3.19 18.41 5.76
N GLY A 235 2.50 17.30 6.02
CA GLY A 235 1.85 16.44 5.00
C GLY A 235 0.69 17.05 4.19
N THR A 236 0.38 18.34 4.34
CA THR A 236 -0.82 19.01 3.81
C THR A 236 -0.61 19.76 2.48
N ILE A 237 0.61 19.81 1.95
CA ILE A 237 0.93 20.60 0.75
C ILE A 237 0.84 19.73 -0.51
N ARG A 238 0.14 20.21 -1.55
CA ARG A 238 0.04 19.58 -2.86
C ARG A 238 1.40 19.54 -3.57
N GLY A 239 1.74 18.41 -4.19
CA GLY A 239 3.04 18.19 -4.81
C GLY A 239 4.14 17.70 -3.85
N GLN A 240 3.79 17.41 -2.58
CA GLN A 240 4.74 16.72 -1.71
C GLN A 240 5.04 15.31 -2.19
N ASN A 241 6.33 15.02 -2.23
CA ASN A 241 6.85 13.76 -2.69
C ASN A 241 6.41 12.59 -1.80
N CYS A 242 6.35 12.78 -0.47
CA CYS A 242 6.21 11.71 0.51
C CYS A 242 5.12 11.99 1.56
N ARG A 243 4.34 10.98 1.99
CA ARG A 243 3.21 11.11 2.94
C ARG A 243 3.07 9.92 3.88
N ARG A 244 2.56 10.09 5.11
CA ARG A 244 2.43 8.97 6.07
C ARG A 244 1.35 7.96 5.69
N VAL A 245 1.62 6.67 5.95
CA VAL A 245 0.67 5.56 5.77
C VAL A 245 0.81 4.56 6.92
N SER A 246 -0.25 3.79 7.21
CA SER A 246 -0.17 2.64 8.12
C SER A 246 -0.44 1.35 7.35
N LEU A 247 0.61 0.53 7.23
CA LEU A 247 0.54 -0.77 6.55
C LEU A 247 0.87 -1.91 7.52
N LYS A 248 0.00 -2.92 7.54
CA LYS A 248 0.12 -4.16 8.32
C LYS A 248 -0.24 -5.34 7.44
N PHE A 249 0.71 -6.27 7.29
CA PHE A 249 0.58 -7.43 6.40
C PHE A 249 0.70 -8.79 7.12
N GLY A 250 1.03 -8.79 8.43
CA GLY A 250 1.21 -10.01 9.22
C GLY A 250 -0.07 -10.55 9.86
N ALA A 251 -0.08 -11.86 10.10
CA ALA A 251 -1.12 -12.52 10.89
C ALA A 251 -1.04 -12.05 12.36
N PHE A 252 -2.19 -11.63 12.90
CA PHE A 252 -2.28 -11.07 14.26
C PHE A 252 -2.12 -12.15 15.34
N SER A 253 -1.25 -11.91 16.31
CA SER A 253 -1.40 -12.52 17.65
C SER A 253 -2.49 -11.76 18.41
N LYS A 254 -3.39 -12.47 19.10
CA LYS A 254 -4.46 -11.87 19.94
C LYS A 254 -3.91 -10.92 21.00
N ASN A 255 -2.62 -11.01 21.36
CA ASN A 255 -2.03 -10.33 22.50
C ASN A 255 -1.49 -8.91 22.21
N SER A 256 -1.50 -8.40 20.96
CA SER A 256 -0.88 -7.10 20.60
C SER A 256 -1.89 -5.99 20.25
N MET A 257 -3.06 -6.00 20.88
CA MET A 257 -4.16 -5.13 20.47
C MET A 257 -4.15 -3.80 21.23
N THR A 258 -4.15 -2.68 20.51
CA THR A 258 -4.34 -1.36 21.12
C THR A 258 -5.78 -1.17 21.61
N GLU A 259 -5.97 -0.45 22.71
CA GLU A 259 -7.27 -0.27 23.37
C GLU A 259 -8.35 0.31 22.44
N LYS A 260 -7.98 1.21 21.53
CA LYS A 260 -8.88 1.78 20.50
C LYS A 260 -9.35 0.75 19.48
N LEU A 261 -8.51 -0.21 19.11
CA LEU A 261 -8.86 -1.30 18.21
C LEU A 261 -9.76 -2.32 18.92
N LEU A 262 -9.48 -2.58 20.20
CA LEU A 262 -10.29 -3.43 21.08
C LEU A 262 -11.72 -2.86 21.27
N ARG A 263 -11.86 -1.54 21.43
CA ARG A 263 -13.17 -0.87 21.48
C ARG A 263 -13.95 -0.98 20.18
N LYS A 264 -13.30 -0.83 19.02
CA LYS A 264 -13.94 -1.03 17.71
C LYS A 264 -14.35 -2.49 17.48
N LEU A 265 -13.56 -3.43 18.00
CA LEU A 265 -13.84 -4.87 17.93
C LEU A 265 -14.99 -5.28 18.83
N ASN A 266 -15.07 -4.74 20.05
CA ASN A 266 -16.21 -4.93 20.93
C ASN A 266 -17.47 -4.38 20.25
N ALA A 267 -17.42 -3.17 19.67
CA ALA A 267 -18.57 -2.60 18.94
C ALA A 267 -19.06 -3.44 17.72
N LEU A 268 -18.20 -4.31 17.15
CA LEU A 268 -18.58 -5.23 16.07
C LEU A 268 -19.03 -6.61 16.59
N GLY A 269 -18.41 -7.12 17.67
CA GLY A 269 -18.90 -8.30 18.39
C GLY A 269 -20.27 -8.05 19.01
N ASP A 270 -20.50 -6.81 19.46
CA ASP A 270 -21.78 -6.30 19.92
C ASP A 270 -22.84 -6.48 18.85
N ILE A 271 -22.57 -6.44 17.53
CA ILE A 271 -23.59 -6.67 16.49
C ILE A 271 -24.17 -8.10 16.55
N ALA A 272 -23.34 -9.08 16.92
CA ALA A 272 -23.78 -10.47 17.07
C ALA A 272 -24.63 -10.63 18.34
N ASP A 273 -24.18 -10.08 19.47
CA ASP A 273 -24.95 -10.04 20.72
C ASP A 273 -26.23 -9.20 20.57
N TRP A 274 -26.20 -8.14 19.75
CA TRP A 274 -27.28 -7.21 19.43
C TRP A 274 -28.35 -7.82 18.52
N CYS A 275 -27.98 -8.69 17.58
CA CYS A 275 -28.97 -9.51 16.87
C CYS A 275 -29.47 -10.68 17.74
N ALA A 276 -28.66 -11.22 18.65
CA ALA A 276 -29.12 -12.22 19.62
C ALA A 276 -30.17 -11.66 20.61
N GLU A 277 -30.02 -10.41 21.06
CA GLU A 277 -31.05 -9.66 21.81
C GLU A 277 -32.36 -9.47 21.01
N ALA A 278 -32.29 -9.55 19.68
CA ALA A 278 -33.43 -9.54 18.75
C ALA A 278 -33.91 -10.94 18.33
N ASN A 279 -33.46 -12.01 19.01
CA ASN A 279 -33.81 -13.42 18.77
C ASN A 279 -33.20 -14.08 17.52
N TYR A 280 -32.08 -13.55 17.01
CA TYR A 280 -31.30 -14.14 15.90
C TYR A 280 -30.26 -15.13 16.42
N THR A 281 -30.09 -16.30 15.77
CA THR A 281 -29.32 -17.44 16.32
C THR A 281 -28.14 -17.90 15.47
N GLU A 282 -27.84 -17.24 14.34
CA GLU A 282 -26.76 -17.66 13.45
C GLU A 282 -25.40 -17.02 13.78
N HIS A 283 -24.31 -17.76 13.50
CA HIS A 283 -22.95 -17.37 13.84
C HIS A 283 -22.33 -16.49 12.73
N PHE A 284 -21.77 -15.35 13.11
CA PHE A 284 -21.09 -14.45 12.16
C PHE A 284 -19.72 -15.01 11.71
N PRO A 285 -19.30 -14.76 10.46
CA PRO A 285 -17.97 -15.14 9.99
C PRO A 285 -16.87 -14.40 10.77
N SER A 286 -15.72 -15.06 10.97
CA SER A 286 -14.57 -14.48 11.66
C SER A 286 -14.03 -13.26 10.91
N ILE A 287 -13.79 -12.15 11.63
CA ILE A 287 -13.22 -10.92 11.08
C ILE A 287 -11.88 -11.21 10.39
N ILE A 288 -11.75 -10.80 9.12
CA ILE A 288 -10.51 -10.87 8.35
C ILE A 288 -9.53 -9.81 8.89
N ARG A 289 -8.32 -10.24 9.24
CA ARG A 289 -7.20 -9.38 9.68
C ARG A 289 -6.01 -9.64 8.76
N PRO A 290 -5.14 -8.65 8.46
CA PRO A 290 -5.03 -7.29 9.01
C PRO A 290 -5.90 -6.20 8.32
N PHE A 291 -6.09 -5.05 8.98
CA PHE A 291 -6.72 -3.84 8.40
C PHE A 291 -5.67 -2.77 8.10
N ASN A 292 -5.66 -2.26 6.87
CA ASN A 292 -4.77 -1.19 6.40
C ASN A 292 -5.56 0.11 6.26
N TYR A 293 -4.95 1.26 6.56
CA TYR A 293 -5.62 2.55 6.37
C TYR A 293 -4.67 3.62 5.84
N ILE A 294 -5.25 4.53 5.06
CA ILE A 294 -4.63 5.77 4.61
C ILE A 294 -5.33 6.94 5.29
N ASN A 295 -4.56 7.97 5.65
CA ASN A 295 -5.12 9.18 6.25
C ASN A 295 -5.56 10.14 5.14
N LEU A 296 -6.77 10.68 5.24
CA LEU A 296 -7.28 11.74 4.39
C LEU A 296 -7.54 12.96 5.28
N THR A 297 -7.17 14.14 4.81
CA THR A 297 -7.47 15.38 5.55
C THR A 297 -8.95 15.75 5.44
N GLU A 298 -9.42 16.65 6.30
CA GLU A 298 -10.78 17.15 6.23
C GLU A 298 -11.05 17.88 4.90
N GLU A 299 -10.04 18.57 4.34
CA GLU A 299 -10.11 19.21 3.03
C GLU A 299 -10.16 18.19 1.89
N GLU A 300 -9.42 17.08 2.01
CA GLU A 300 -9.39 16.01 1.00
C GLU A 300 -10.71 15.23 0.95
N MET A 301 -11.43 15.11 2.07
CA MET A 301 -12.75 14.45 2.10
C MET A 301 -13.90 15.43 1.85
N GLN A 302 -13.80 16.68 2.35
CA GLN A 302 -14.81 17.75 2.31
C GLN A 302 -16.27 17.23 2.39
N VAL A 303 -16.63 16.60 3.52
CA VAL A 303 -17.98 16.04 3.76
C VAL A 303 -18.44 15.05 2.65
N GLY A 304 -17.50 14.34 2.03
CA GLY A 304 -17.72 13.36 0.97
C GLY A 304 -17.65 13.92 -0.46
N TYR A 305 -17.51 15.25 -0.64
CA TYR A 305 -17.54 15.88 -1.97
C TYR A 305 -16.45 15.38 -2.92
N TYR A 306 -15.33 14.90 -2.37
CA TYR A 306 -14.20 14.38 -3.13
C TYR A 306 -13.81 12.97 -2.67
N ALA A 307 -14.80 12.16 -2.26
CA ALA A 307 -14.56 10.79 -1.81
C ALA A 307 -13.76 9.95 -2.83
N TYR A 308 -13.88 10.24 -4.14
CA TYR A 308 -13.06 9.64 -5.19
C TYR A 308 -11.55 9.79 -4.98
N TYR A 309 -11.11 10.84 -4.28
CA TYR A 309 -9.71 11.14 -4.03
C TYR A 309 -9.06 10.08 -3.12
N CYS A 310 -9.87 9.39 -2.31
CA CYS A 310 -9.42 8.24 -1.52
C CYS A 310 -8.73 7.18 -2.38
N LEU A 311 -9.29 6.84 -3.54
CA LEU A 311 -8.71 5.82 -4.41
C LEU A 311 -7.49 6.33 -5.17
N ALA A 312 -7.43 7.63 -5.49
CA ALA A 312 -6.21 8.26 -5.98
C ALA A 312 -5.06 8.11 -4.96
N LYS A 313 -5.38 8.19 -3.66
CA LYS A 313 -4.42 7.95 -2.57
C LYS A 313 -4.05 6.47 -2.41
N VAL A 314 -5.01 5.55 -2.55
CA VAL A 314 -4.74 4.11 -2.48
C VAL A 314 -3.80 3.65 -3.60
N LYS A 315 -3.84 4.26 -4.79
CA LYS A 315 -2.86 4.01 -5.86
C LYS A 315 -1.42 4.19 -5.36
N GLU A 316 -1.16 5.20 -4.53
CA GLU A 316 0.17 5.47 -3.98
C GLU A 316 0.67 4.30 -3.10
N MET A 317 -0.23 3.48 -2.54
CA MET A 317 0.11 2.31 -1.71
C MET A 317 0.70 1.14 -2.50
N LYS A 318 0.56 1.12 -3.83
CA LYS A 318 1.22 0.13 -4.72
C LYS A 318 1.03 -1.33 -4.33
N LEU A 319 -0.15 -1.63 -3.81
CA LEU A 319 -0.47 -2.98 -3.35
C LEU A 319 -0.29 -3.97 -4.51
N GLY A 320 0.53 -5.00 -4.28
CA GLY A 320 0.84 -6.03 -5.26
C GLY A 320 -0.32 -7.00 -5.45
N ARG A 321 -0.40 -7.62 -6.63
CA ARG A 321 -1.36 -8.71 -6.95
C ARG A 321 -2.83 -8.36 -6.66
N VAL A 322 -3.21 -7.08 -6.69
CA VAL A 322 -4.59 -6.62 -6.58
C VAL A 322 -5.23 -6.56 -7.97
N LYS A 323 -6.41 -7.16 -8.15
CA LYS A 323 -7.16 -7.09 -9.43
C LYS A 323 -7.85 -5.74 -9.65
N GLY A 324 -8.33 -5.13 -8.57
CA GLY A 324 -8.93 -3.81 -8.57
C GLY A 324 -9.50 -3.46 -7.20
N TYR A 325 -10.22 -2.34 -7.13
CA TYR A 325 -10.59 -1.69 -5.88
C TYR A 325 -12.08 -1.36 -5.86
N PHE A 326 -12.77 -1.79 -4.80
CA PHE A 326 -14.09 -1.30 -4.48
C PHE A 326 -13.98 -0.06 -3.59
N VAL A 327 -14.77 0.96 -3.88
CA VAL A 327 -14.98 2.11 -3.00
C VAL A 327 -16.45 2.15 -2.63
N MET A 328 -16.73 2.36 -1.34
CA MET A 328 -18.06 2.33 -0.76
C MET A 328 -18.22 3.48 0.24
N ALA A 329 -19.36 4.17 0.19
CA ALA A 329 -19.79 5.14 1.19
C ALA A 329 -20.30 4.46 2.48
N ASP A 330 -20.37 5.22 3.59
CA ASP A 330 -20.75 4.72 4.92
C ASP A 330 -22.25 4.37 5.05
N ASP A 331 -23.07 4.82 4.12
CA ASP A 331 -24.51 4.59 4.08
C ASP A 331 -24.93 3.72 2.89
N THR A 332 -24.09 2.76 2.48
CA THR A 332 -24.40 1.83 1.39
C THR A 332 -24.23 0.38 1.82
N THR A 333 -25.06 -0.52 1.28
CA THR A 333 -24.89 -1.98 1.42
C THR A 333 -24.16 -2.58 0.22
N PHE A 334 -23.35 -3.61 0.42
CA PHE A 334 -22.61 -4.31 -0.65
C PHE A 334 -22.82 -5.81 -0.61
N ASN A 335 -23.59 -6.34 -1.56
CA ASN A 335 -23.80 -7.77 -1.71
C ASN A 335 -22.74 -8.33 -2.68
N PHE A 336 -21.54 -8.55 -2.16
CA PHE A 336 -20.34 -8.88 -2.94
C PHE A 336 -20.42 -10.22 -3.70
N TRP A 337 -21.40 -11.08 -3.40
CA TRP A 337 -21.63 -12.35 -4.12
C TRP A 337 -22.21 -12.17 -5.52
N ASN A 338 -22.71 -10.98 -5.89
CA ASN A 338 -23.26 -10.74 -7.23
C ASN A 338 -22.18 -10.61 -8.33
N GLY A 339 -20.89 -10.66 -7.96
CA GLY A 339 -19.77 -10.70 -8.90
C GLY A 339 -19.58 -9.41 -9.72
N VAL A 340 -18.35 -9.13 -10.12
CA VAL A 340 -18.05 -8.07 -11.10
C VAL A 340 -17.05 -8.58 -12.11
N ASN A 341 -17.07 -8.04 -13.33
CA ASN A 341 -16.00 -8.25 -14.29
C ASN A 341 -14.73 -7.50 -13.83
N PRO A 342 -13.64 -8.20 -13.45
CA PRO A 342 -12.46 -7.54 -12.89
C PRO A 342 -11.67 -6.72 -13.91
N GLU A 343 -11.99 -6.82 -15.20
CA GLU A 343 -11.32 -6.09 -16.27
C GLU A 343 -12.01 -4.75 -16.60
N LEU A 344 -13.23 -4.54 -16.10
CA LEU A 344 -14.04 -3.37 -16.41
C LEU A 344 -14.36 -2.56 -15.15
N VAL A 345 -14.63 -1.27 -15.32
CA VAL A 345 -15.20 -0.45 -14.26
C VAL A 345 -16.61 -0.94 -13.97
N MET A 346 -16.95 -1.17 -12.70
CA MET A 346 -18.35 -1.34 -12.30
C MET A 346 -18.85 -0.03 -11.71
N HIS A 347 -19.96 0.48 -12.25
CA HIS A 347 -20.63 1.66 -11.72
C HIS A 347 -22.15 1.47 -11.74
N PRO A 348 -22.87 1.60 -10.61
CA PRO A 348 -24.29 1.26 -10.49
C PRO A 348 -25.15 1.84 -11.61
N SER A 349 -25.05 3.15 -11.82
CA SER A 349 -25.85 3.87 -12.82
C SER A 349 -25.19 4.05 -14.18
N GLY A 350 -23.89 3.77 -14.32
CA GLY A 350 -23.13 4.27 -15.48
C GLY A 350 -23.23 5.79 -15.69
N ASP A 351 -23.15 6.21 -16.95
CA ASP A 351 -23.31 7.60 -17.44
C ASP A 351 -24.69 7.87 -18.09
N THR A 352 -25.70 7.06 -17.77
CA THR A 352 -27.02 7.10 -18.44
C THR A 352 -27.90 8.28 -18.03
N PHE A 353 -27.56 8.99 -16.96
CA PHE A 353 -28.32 10.13 -16.49
C PHE A 353 -27.79 11.43 -17.11
N HIS A 354 -28.43 11.85 -18.20
CA HIS A 354 -28.11 13.11 -18.89
C HIS A 354 -28.64 14.37 -18.18
N HIS A 355 -29.12 14.26 -16.93
CA HIS A 355 -29.52 15.42 -16.15
C HIS A 355 -28.40 15.82 -15.21
N SER A 356 -28.11 17.12 -15.14
CA SER A 356 -26.96 17.67 -14.41
C SER A 356 -27.10 17.65 -12.88
N GLY A 357 -28.22 17.12 -12.36
CA GLY A 357 -28.60 17.23 -10.95
C GLY A 357 -28.66 18.68 -10.45
N VAL A 358 -28.79 18.83 -9.13
CA VAL A 358 -28.76 20.15 -8.45
C VAL A 358 -27.34 20.69 -8.27
N TRP A 359 -26.32 19.85 -8.43
CA TRP A 359 -24.92 20.15 -8.15
C TRP A 359 -24.24 20.95 -9.27
N TRP A 360 -24.67 20.79 -10.52
CA TRP A 360 -24.05 21.46 -11.66
C TRP A 360 -24.04 22.99 -11.58
N ASN A 361 -25.12 23.58 -11.09
CA ASN A 361 -25.25 25.03 -10.98
C ASN A 361 -24.50 25.61 -9.76
N ARG A 362 -23.87 24.77 -8.94
CA ARG A 362 -23.05 25.20 -7.80
C ARG A 362 -21.59 25.41 -8.24
N PRO A 363 -20.76 26.11 -7.43
CA PRO A 363 -19.34 26.28 -7.72
C PRO A 363 -18.58 24.96 -7.93
N SER A 364 -18.99 23.89 -7.23
CA SER A 364 -18.41 22.54 -7.37
C SER A 364 -18.87 21.79 -8.62
N GLY A 365 -19.73 22.39 -9.45
CA GLY A 365 -20.20 21.86 -10.72
C GLY A 365 -19.55 22.57 -11.92
N PHE A 366 -20.30 23.46 -12.58
CA PHE A 366 -19.85 24.13 -13.81
C PHE A 366 -18.55 24.93 -13.62
N THR A 367 -18.44 25.73 -12.56
CA THR A 367 -17.22 26.51 -12.30
C THR A 367 -16.00 25.61 -12.10
N ALA A 368 -16.14 24.51 -11.34
CA ALA A 368 -15.10 23.51 -11.19
C ALA A 368 -14.78 22.78 -12.51
N ALA A 369 -15.78 22.49 -13.36
CA ALA A 369 -15.56 21.86 -14.67
C ALA A 369 -14.77 22.78 -15.62
N VAL A 370 -15.08 24.08 -15.64
CA VAL A 370 -14.31 25.09 -16.38
C VAL A 370 -12.88 25.19 -15.83
N LYS A 371 -12.71 25.27 -14.50
CA LYS A 371 -11.40 25.26 -13.87
C LYS A 371 -10.60 24.00 -14.23
N THR A 372 -11.25 22.83 -14.28
CA THR A 372 -10.62 21.57 -14.71
C THR A 372 -10.06 21.70 -16.13
N LEU A 373 -10.81 22.32 -17.05
CA LEU A 373 -10.35 22.55 -18.41
C LEU A 373 -9.13 23.49 -18.45
N GLU A 374 -9.16 24.57 -17.67
CA GLU A 374 -8.03 25.51 -17.52
C GLU A 374 -6.77 24.79 -17.00
N LEU A 375 -6.92 23.89 -16.04
CA LEU A 375 -5.80 23.09 -15.53
C LEU A 375 -5.16 22.25 -16.65
N PHE A 376 -5.97 21.60 -17.51
CA PHE A 376 -5.45 20.79 -18.61
C PHE A 376 -4.87 21.60 -19.77
N GLU A 377 -5.50 22.71 -20.16
CA GLU A 377 -5.17 23.43 -21.40
C GLU A 377 -4.25 24.64 -21.16
N GLN A 378 -4.15 25.13 -19.94
CA GLN A 378 -3.37 26.32 -19.58
C GLN A 378 -2.34 26.01 -18.50
N THR A 379 -2.77 25.66 -17.28
CA THR A 379 -1.87 25.53 -16.11
C THR A 379 -0.83 24.42 -16.30
N TYR A 380 -1.27 23.24 -16.73
CA TYR A 380 -0.40 22.06 -16.92
C TYR A 380 -0.22 21.71 -18.40
N LYS A 381 -0.27 22.73 -19.27
CA LYS A 381 -0.08 22.55 -20.71
C LYS A 381 1.26 21.89 -21.04
N ASP A 382 2.30 22.25 -20.30
CA ASP A 382 3.67 21.78 -20.51
C ASP A 382 4.08 20.63 -19.58
N ASP A 383 3.18 20.16 -18.69
CA ASP A 383 3.45 19.02 -17.81
C ASP A 383 3.22 17.68 -18.57
N PRO A 384 4.27 16.88 -18.81
CA PRO A 384 4.14 15.66 -19.61
C PRO A 384 3.20 14.61 -18.99
N SER A 385 3.14 14.52 -17.66
CA SER A 385 2.33 13.56 -16.91
C SER A 385 0.85 13.92 -16.99
N VAL A 386 0.52 15.19 -16.75
CA VAL A 386 -0.88 15.68 -16.87
C VAL A 386 -1.36 15.58 -18.32
N GLN A 387 -0.50 15.94 -19.29
CA GLN A 387 -0.85 15.78 -20.70
C GLN A 387 -1.02 14.32 -21.13
N ALA A 388 -0.36 13.36 -20.48
CA ALA A 388 -0.60 11.93 -20.72
C ALA A 388 -2.02 11.53 -20.31
N ILE A 389 -2.48 11.97 -19.13
CA ILE A 389 -3.86 11.78 -18.66
C ILE A 389 -4.86 12.43 -19.63
N TRP A 390 -4.59 13.67 -20.08
CA TRP A 390 -5.46 14.37 -21.01
C TRP A 390 -5.57 13.66 -22.36
N ARG A 391 -4.46 13.15 -22.90
CA ARG A 391 -4.46 12.31 -24.11
C ARG A 391 -5.25 11.03 -23.91
N GLN A 392 -5.14 10.39 -22.74
CA GLN A 392 -5.89 9.17 -22.44
C GLN A 392 -7.40 9.44 -22.35
N TYR A 393 -7.81 10.55 -21.75
CA TYR A 393 -9.22 11.00 -21.75
C TYR A 393 -9.76 11.18 -23.18
N LYS A 394 -9.06 11.94 -24.03
CA LYS A 394 -9.43 12.11 -25.45
C LYS A 394 -9.53 10.78 -26.20
N LYS A 395 -8.61 9.86 -25.95
CA LYS A 395 -8.60 8.53 -26.56
C LYS A 395 -9.79 7.68 -26.08
N GLY A 396 -10.13 7.77 -24.80
CA GLY A 396 -11.28 7.12 -24.19
C GLY A 396 -12.60 7.55 -24.83
N LEU A 397 -12.81 8.86 -24.95
CA LEU A 397 -13.97 9.43 -25.64
C LEU A 397 -14.13 8.87 -27.06
N ARG A 398 -13.04 8.89 -27.86
CA ARG A 398 -13.04 8.34 -29.22
C ARG A 398 -13.41 6.86 -29.26
N LYS A 399 -12.94 6.06 -28.29
CA LYS A 399 -13.28 4.64 -28.18
C LYS A 399 -14.76 4.39 -27.86
N LYS A 400 -15.42 5.31 -27.15
CA LYS A 400 -16.87 5.27 -26.89
C LYS A 400 -17.69 5.95 -28.01
N ASN A 401 -17.08 6.23 -29.17
CA ASN A 401 -17.72 6.90 -30.32
C ASN A 401 -18.22 8.33 -30.02
N GLU A 402 -17.66 9.00 -29.02
CA GLU A 402 -17.95 10.41 -28.75
C GLU A 402 -17.33 11.28 -29.85
N ARG A 403 -18.17 12.12 -30.47
CA ARG A 403 -17.81 12.97 -31.61
C ARG A 403 -17.44 14.39 -31.19
N ARG A 404 -17.87 14.82 -30.00
CA ARG A 404 -17.59 16.14 -29.46
C ARG A 404 -16.12 16.24 -29.03
N ASN A 405 -15.61 17.47 -28.99
CA ASN A 405 -14.29 17.75 -28.44
C ASN A 405 -14.25 17.43 -26.94
N ALA A 406 -13.11 16.92 -26.46
CA ALA A 406 -12.94 16.59 -25.05
C ALA A 406 -13.22 17.77 -24.12
N SER A 407 -12.82 18.98 -24.54
CA SER A 407 -13.08 20.23 -23.84
C SER A 407 -14.58 20.48 -23.69
N HIS A 408 -15.37 20.23 -24.75
CA HIS A 408 -16.83 20.36 -24.70
C HIS A 408 -17.46 19.30 -23.80
N VAL A 409 -17.05 18.04 -23.90
CA VAL A 409 -17.59 16.94 -23.06
C VAL A 409 -17.33 17.23 -21.57
N LEU A 410 -16.15 17.77 -21.25
CA LEU A 410 -15.78 18.09 -19.87
C LEU A 410 -16.69 19.18 -19.26
N ILE A 411 -17.02 20.22 -20.02
CA ILE A 411 -17.84 21.34 -19.56
C ILE A 411 -19.33 21.20 -19.91
N ASP A 412 -19.73 20.10 -20.55
CA ASP A 412 -21.13 19.88 -20.90
C ASP A 412 -21.98 19.65 -19.67
N ARG A 413 -23.26 20.00 -19.76
CA ARG A 413 -24.24 19.90 -18.68
C ARG A 413 -24.77 18.46 -18.52
N ASP A 414 -23.85 17.51 -18.35
CA ASP A 414 -24.08 16.12 -17.96
C ASP A 414 -23.22 15.81 -16.72
N GLY A 415 -23.73 14.99 -15.78
CA GLY A 415 -22.98 14.85 -14.52
C GLY A 415 -23.64 14.19 -13.32
N TRP A 416 -24.84 13.61 -13.42
CA TRP A 416 -25.38 12.88 -12.28
C TRP A 416 -25.06 11.39 -12.40
N SER A 417 -24.46 10.82 -11.36
CA SER A 417 -24.17 9.39 -11.27
C SER A 417 -24.21 8.95 -9.80
N VAL A 418 -24.64 7.72 -9.53
CA VAL A 418 -24.66 7.15 -8.17
C VAL A 418 -23.28 6.57 -7.85
N ALA A 419 -22.42 7.40 -7.27
CA ALA A 419 -21.01 7.07 -7.04
C ALA A 419 -20.71 6.64 -5.58
N ASP A 420 -21.72 6.17 -4.84
CA ASP A 420 -21.60 5.66 -3.48
C ASP A 420 -21.03 4.23 -3.41
N LEU A 421 -21.05 3.50 -4.53
CA LEU A 421 -20.30 2.25 -4.73
C LEU A 421 -19.76 2.20 -6.15
N TYR A 422 -18.50 1.83 -6.32
CA TYR A 422 -17.94 1.51 -7.64
C TYR A 422 -16.72 0.61 -7.53
N TYR A 423 -16.36 -0.04 -8.63
CA TYR A 423 -15.15 -0.83 -8.79
C TYR A 423 -14.26 -0.24 -9.87
N ILE A 424 -12.97 -0.06 -9.57
CA ILE A 424 -11.95 0.34 -10.54
C ILE A 424 -10.93 -0.80 -10.72
N PRO A 425 -10.71 -1.31 -11.95
CA PRO A 425 -9.70 -2.32 -12.20
C PRO A 425 -8.29 -1.74 -12.02
N SER A 426 -7.34 -2.55 -11.55
CA SER A 426 -5.96 -2.12 -11.35
C SER A 426 -5.30 -1.63 -12.65
N SER A 427 -5.70 -2.19 -13.80
CA SER A 427 -5.26 -1.75 -15.14
C SER A 427 -5.71 -0.33 -15.50
N GLY A 428 -6.79 0.17 -14.88
CA GLY A 428 -7.33 1.51 -15.06
C GLY A 428 -6.98 2.50 -13.94
N LEU A 429 -6.36 2.04 -12.86
CA LEU A 429 -6.13 2.83 -11.64
C LEU A 429 -5.25 4.05 -11.89
N ASP A 430 -4.20 3.90 -12.70
CA ASP A 430 -3.27 5.01 -13.00
C ASP A 430 -3.99 6.20 -13.65
N TYR A 431 -4.85 5.88 -14.60
CA TYR A 431 -5.64 6.85 -15.32
C TYR A 431 -6.73 7.47 -14.44
N PHE A 432 -7.45 6.63 -13.69
CA PHE A 432 -8.45 7.08 -12.73
C PHE A 432 -7.84 8.09 -11.75
N ALA A 433 -6.77 7.71 -11.05
CA ALA A 433 -6.13 8.55 -10.05
C ALA A 433 -5.62 9.87 -10.64
N GLY A 434 -4.94 9.83 -11.79
CA GLY A 434 -4.42 11.03 -12.43
C GLY A 434 -5.53 11.99 -12.88
N LEU A 435 -6.67 11.48 -13.34
CA LEU A 435 -7.83 12.32 -13.67
C LEU A 435 -8.48 12.91 -12.41
N MET A 436 -8.66 12.08 -11.39
CA MET A 436 -9.26 12.47 -10.11
C MET A 436 -8.43 13.51 -9.34
N GLU A 437 -7.10 13.50 -9.47
CA GLU A 437 -6.24 14.54 -8.91
C GLU A 437 -6.50 15.92 -9.51
N ILE A 438 -6.74 15.99 -10.82
CA ILE A 438 -7.07 17.25 -11.50
C ILE A 438 -8.49 17.70 -11.12
N PHE A 439 -9.44 16.77 -11.05
CA PHE A 439 -10.81 17.06 -10.60
C PHE A 439 -10.85 17.58 -9.16
N PHE A 440 -10.04 16.97 -8.28
CA PHE A 440 -9.91 17.41 -6.89
C PHE A 440 -9.37 18.83 -6.78
N GLU A 441 -8.27 19.16 -7.48
CA GLU A 441 -7.74 20.53 -7.50
C GLU A 441 -8.77 21.54 -8.02
N ALA A 442 -9.54 21.15 -9.04
CA ALA A 442 -10.58 21.98 -9.58
C ALA A 442 -11.78 22.15 -8.62
N GLY A 443 -11.92 21.29 -7.61
CA GLY A 443 -13.06 21.23 -6.70
C GLY A 443 -14.30 20.62 -7.33
N LEU A 444 -14.13 19.69 -8.29
CA LEU A 444 -15.23 19.08 -9.03
C LEU A 444 -15.93 18.03 -8.15
N PHE A 445 -17.24 18.20 -7.98
CA PHE A 445 -18.05 17.35 -7.10
C PHE A 445 -18.08 15.88 -7.54
N HIS A 446 -18.10 14.98 -6.56
CA HIS A 446 -17.96 13.52 -6.70
C HIS A 446 -18.77 12.89 -7.83
N GLU A 447 -20.08 13.12 -7.87
CA GLU A 447 -20.97 12.52 -8.88
C GLU A 447 -20.71 13.05 -10.30
N ILE A 448 -20.30 14.32 -10.42
CA ILE A 448 -19.97 14.96 -11.70
C ILE A 448 -18.63 14.43 -12.19
N ALA A 449 -17.61 14.43 -11.33
CA ALA A 449 -16.30 13.86 -11.59
C ALA A 449 -16.40 12.42 -12.10
N PHE A 450 -17.19 11.58 -11.45
CA PHE A 450 -17.40 10.19 -11.87
C PHE A 450 -18.07 10.10 -13.25
N THR A 451 -19.09 10.89 -13.51
CA THR A 451 -19.75 10.91 -14.82
C THR A 451 -18.76 11.26 -15.94
N LYS A 452 -17.94 12.30 -15.74
CA LYS A 452 -16.89 12.68 -16.71
C LYS A 452 -15.89 11.56 -16.94
N TYR A 453 -15.47 10.87 -15.88
CA TYR A 453 -14.63 9.69 -16.00
C TYR A 453 -15.30 8.57 -16.81
N LEU A 454 -16.57 8.23 -16.54
CA LEU A 454 -17.31 7.16 -17.22
C LEU A 454 -17.51 7.42 -18.71
N HIS A 455 -17.55 8.67 -19.17
CA HIS A 455 -17.52 8.99 -20.61
C HIS A 455 -16.24 8.55 -21.31
N SER A 456 -15.15 8.35 -20.57
CA SER A 456 -13.84 8.03 -21.13
C SER A 456 -13.43 6.55 -20.97
N VAL A 457 -14.22 5.74 -20.26
CA VAL A 457 -13.89 4.33 -19.98
C VAL A 457 -15.05 3.38 -20.25
N PRO A 458 -14.77 2.12 -20.63
CA PRO A 458 -15.80 1.09 -20.64
C PRO A 458 -16.19 0.75 -19.20
N TYR A 459 -17.48 0.52 -18.98
CA TYR A 459 -18.02 0.14 -17.68
C TYR A 459 -19.15 -0.87 -17.84
N GLU A 460 -19.46 -1.59 -16.76
CA GLU A 460 -20.66 -2.39 -16.59
C GLU A 460 -21.54 -1.76 -15.49
N SER A 461 -22.85 -1.72 -15.75
CA SER A 461 -23.83 -1.33 -14.73
C SER A 461 -24.16 -2.51 -13.84
N ALA A 462 -24.47 -2.22 -12.58
CA ALA A 462 -24.88 -3.23 -11.61
C ALA A 462 -26.32 -2.97 -11.16
N ARG A 463 -27.04 -4.04 -10.77
CA ARG A 463 -28.40 -3.89 -10.22
C ARG A 463 -28.31 -3.17 -8.88
N PHE A 464 -28.91 -1.99 -8.76
CA PHE A 464 -28.91 -1.21 -7.53
C PHE A 464 -30.29 -0.67 -7.20
N ASP A 465 -30.48 -0.28 -5.95
CA ASP A 465 -31.67 0.44 -5.51
C ASP A 465 -31.26 1.76 -4.84
N TYR A 466 -31.79 2.87 -5.36
CA TYR A 466 -31.69 4.19 -4.76
C TYR A 466 -33.03 4.55 -4.10
N LEU A 467 -33.03 4.75 -2.79
CA LEU A 467 -34.24 4.96 -1.97
C LEU A 467 -34.81 6.39 -2.06
N ASN A 468 -35.02 6.89 -3.29
CA ASN A 468 -35.66 8.18 -3.60
C ASN A 468 -37.14 8.04 -4.03
N GLY A 469 -37.67 6.82 -4.11
CA GLY A 469 -39.04 6.52 -4.56
C GLY A 469 -40.08 6.48 -3.43
N THR A 470 -41.25 5.89 -3.71
CA THR A 470 -42.37 5.73 -2.76
C THR A 470 -41.90 5.02 -1.47
N GLY A 471 -42.25 5.58 -0.31
CA GLY A 471 -41.76 5.12 1.00
C GLY A 471 -40.40 5.71 1.43
N GLY A 472 -39.69 6.39 0.52
CA GLY A 472 -38.44 7.08 0.77
C GLY A 472 -37.38 6.18 1.42
N ARG A 473 -36.54 6.79 2.26
CA ARG A 473 -35.47 6.08 2.99
C ARG A 473 -36.00 5.03 3.97
N GLY A 474 -37.26 5.10 4.40
CA GLY A 474 -37.84 4.16 5.37
C GLY A 474 -38.19 2.78 4.79
N ALA A 475 -38.32 2.68 3.47
CA ALA A 475 -38.68 1.44 2.77
C ALA A 475 -37.48 0.50 2.51
N TRP A 476 -36.31 0.79 3.08
CA TRP A 476 -35.06 0.05 2.83
C TRP A 476 -35.20 -1.46 3.08
N HIS A 477 -35.82 -1.85 4.19
CA HIS A 477 -35.95 -3.25 4.63
C HIS A 477 -36.89 -4.07 3.76
N GLU A 478 -37.90 -3.43 3.15
CA GLU A 478 -38.85 -4.08 2.24
C GLU A 478 -38.27 -4.24 0.83
N ARG A 479 -37.40 -3.32 0.43
CA ARG A 479 -36.81 -3.29 -0.92
C ARG A 479 -35.50 -4.09 -1.00
N TYR A 480 -34.83 -4.29 0.12
CA TYR A 480 -33.54 -4.99 0.16
C TYR A 480 -33.72 -6.46 -0.24
N ASN A 481 -32.85 -6.96 -1.11
CA ASN A 481 -32.84 -8.35 -1.54
C ASN A 481 -31.45 -8.77 -2.03
N ALA A 482 -31.23 -10.08 -2.12
CA ALA A 482 -29.93 -10.66 -2.43
C ALA A 482 -29.40 -10.35 -3.84
N ASP A 483 -30.27 -10.02 -4.79
CA ASP A 483 -29.88 -9.77 -6.19
C ASP A 483 -29.37 -8.35 -6.42
N LEU A 484 -29.60 -7.43 -5.48
CA LEU A 484 -29.02 -6.09 -5.54
C LEU A 484 -27.52 -6.19 -5.33
N MET A 485 -26.71 -5.51 -6.14
CA MET A 485 -25.30 -5.26 -5.87
C MET A 485 -25.16 -4.32 -4.67
N MET A 486 -25.98 -3.27 -4.66
CA MET A 486 -26.03 -2.29 -3.57
C MET A 486 -27.41 -1.67 -3.38
N MET A 487 -27.60 -1.13 -2.19
CA MET A 487 -28.70 -0.22 -1.88
C MET A 487 -28.17 1.00 -1.13
N HIS A 488 -28.64 2.18 -1.51
CA HIS A 488 -28.30 3.47 -0.91
C HIS A 488 -29.54 4.39 -0.81
N PRO A 489 -29.65 5.21 0.24
CA PRO A 489 -28.86 5.20 1.47
C PRO A 489 -29.44 4.28 2.55
N ILE A 490 -28.60 3.43 3.15
CA ILE A 490 -28.86 2.67 4.38
C ILE A 490 -27.85 3.13 5.44
N LYS A 491 -28.25 4.04 6.34
CA LYS A 491 -27.36 4.59 7.36
C LYS A 491 -27.53 3.89 8.71
N LEU A 492 -26.49 3.22 9.19
CA LEU A 492 -26.49 2.46 10.45
C LEU A 492 -26.93 3.30 11.67
N SER A 493 -26.65 4.61 11.66
CA SER A 493 -27.09 5.52 12.73
C SER A 493 -28.60 5.62 12.90
N PHE A 494 -29.39 5.22 11.89
CA PHE A 494 -30.85 5.19 11.98
C PHE A 494 -31.40 3.96 12.71
N PHE A 495 -30.55 2.98 13.02
CA PHE A 495 -30.94 1.73 13.70
C PHE A 495 -30.88 1.84 15.23
N GLY A 496 -31.05 3.06 15.75
CA GLY A 496 -30.99 3.34 17.17
C GLY A 496 -32.08 2.64 17.99
N ASN A 497 -33.27 2.38 17.41
CA ASN A 497 -34.40 1.75 18.09
C ASN A 497 -34.54 0.26 17.75
N LEU A 498 -35.14 -0.52 18.67
CA LEU A 498 -35.25 -1.99 18.55
C LEU A 498 -35.95 -2.47 17.27
N THR A 499 -36.95 -1.72 16.78
CA THR A 499 -37.71 -2.08 15.57
C THR A 499 -36.83 -2.05 14.32
N GLU A 500 -36.07 -0.98 14.13
CA GLU A 500 -35.16 -0.84 12.98
C GLU A 500 -34.00 -1.85 13.05
N ARG A 501 -33.55 -2.20 14.27
CA ARG A 501 -32.55 -3.27 14.47
C ARG A 501 -33.05 -4.62 14.00
N ARG A 502 -34.26 -4.98 14.43
CA ARG A 502 -34.92 -6.23 14.01
C ARG A 502 -35.08 -6.29 12.50
N ARG A 503 -35.51 -5.17 11.88
CA ARG A 503 -35.58 -5.05 10.42
C ARG A 503 -34.23 -5.32 9.74
N LEU A 504 -33.11 -4.90 10.33
CA LEU A 504 -31.77 -5.13 9.76
C LEU A 504 -31.36 -6.59 9.87
N CYS A 505 -31.56 -7.20 11.03
CA CYS A 505 -31.24 -8.61 11.24
C CYS A 505 -32.11 -9.48 10.29
N ASP A 506 -33.42 -9.19 10.17
CA ASP A 506 -34.38 -9.97 9.36
C ASP A 506 -34.21 -9.80 7.83
N SER A 507 -33.57 -8.71 7.37
CA SER A 507 -33.35 -8.43 5.94
C SER A 507 -31.89 -8.62 5.52
N VAL A 508 -31.01 -7.68 5.85
CA VAL A 508 -29.61 -7.64 5.41
C VAL A 508 -28.82 -8.79 5.99
N LEU A 509 -28.81 -8.94 7.32
CA LEU A 509 -27.92 -9.92 7.96
C LEU A 509 -28.36 -11.35 7.69
N LYS A 510 -29.67 -11.63 7.73
CA LYS A 510 -30.23 -12.92 7.30
C LYS A 510 -29.81 -13.27 5.88
N THR A 511 -29.93 -12.33 4.93
CA THR A 511 -29.52 -12.57 3.54
C THR A 511 -28.02 -12.86 3.41
N PHE A 512 -27.17 -12.13 4.14
CA PHE A 512 -25.73 -12.41 4.18
C PHE A 512 -25.45 -13.81 4.74
N SER A 513 -26.14 -14.19 5.81
CA SER A 513 -26.05 -15.51 6.42
C SER A 513 -26.44 -16.61 5.44
N ASP A 514 -27.63 -16.47 4.83
CA ASP A 514 -28.15 -17.39 3.82
C ASP A 514 -27.20 -17.52 2.62
N LYS A 515 -26.52 -16.45 2.19
CA LYS A 515 -25.63 -16.50 1.01
C LYS A 515 -24.21 -16.98 1.32
N LEU A 516 -23.71 -16.76 2.53
CA LEU A 516 -22.31 -17.03 2.89
C LEU A 516 -22.12 -18.29 3.73
N LEU A 517 -23.14 -18.71 4.49
CA LEU A 517 -23.05 -19.85 5.40
C LEU A 517 -23.69 -21.12 4.85
N THR A 518 -24.67 -21.05 3.95
CA THR A 518 -25.23 -22.27 3.34
C THR A 518 -24.42 -22.80 2.16
N THR A 519 -23.49 -22.01 1.61
CA THR A 519 -22.56 -22.46 0.55
C THR A 519 -21.43 -23.33 1.09
N THR A 520 -21.14 -23.29 2.40
CA THR A 520 -20.09 -24.13 3.00
C THR A 520 -20.56 -25.54 3.34
N THR A 521 -21.88 -25.81 3.31
CA THR A 521 -22.44 -27.15 3.60
C THR A 521 -22.67 -28.01 2.35
N SER A 522 -22.59 -27.46 1.14
CA SER A 522 -22.72 -28.24 -0.10
C SER A 522 -21.41 -28.88 -0.59
N ASP A 523 -20.26 -28.27 -0.29
CA ASP A 523 -18.95 -28.74 -0.81
C ASP A 523 -18.32 -29.87 0.03
N SER A 524 -18.95 -30.26 1.15
CA SER A 524 -18.47 -31.36 2.00
C SER A 524 -19.07 -32.73 1.67
N ASN A 525 -19.95 -32.85 0.67
CA ASN A 525 -20.64 -34.09 0.33
C ASN A 525 -20.29 -34.71 -1.04
N GLU A 526 -19.33 -34.17 -1.80
CA GLU A 526 -18.95 -34.72 -3.13
C GLU A 526 -17.65 -35.54 -3.15
N ASN A 527 -17.04 -35.87 -2.00
CA ASN A 527 -15.88 -36.79 -1.95
C ASN A 527 -16.11 -38.00 -1.02
N SER A 528 -17.26 -38.65 -1.17
CA SER A 528 -17.43 -40.01 -0.70
C SER A 528 -18.42 -40.78 -1.57
N THR A 529 -17.98 -41.25 -2.74
CA THR A 529 -18.44 -42.51 -3.34
C THR A 529 -17.54 -42.92 -4.51
N GLU A 530 -16.94 -44.11 -4.34
CA GLU A 530 -16.10 -44.92 -5.24
C GLU A 530 -14.65 -44.50 -5.53
#